data_AF-A0A2N2CF14-F1
#
_entry.id   AF-A0A2N2CF14-F1
#
_cell.length_a   1.000
_cell.length_b   1.000
_cell.length_c   1.000
_cell.angle_alpha   90.00
_cell.angle_beta   90.00
_cell.angle_gamma   90.00
#
_symmetry.space_group_name_H-M   'P 1'
#
loop_
_entity.id
_entity.type
_entity.pdbx_description
1 polymer ?
#
loop_
_entity_poly.entity_id
_entity_poly.type
_entity_poly.pdbx_seq_one_letter_code
_entity_poly.pdbx_strand_id
1 'polypeptide(L)'
;MGLDPRLLYDEAPNEADSKVNQCIDKVFEEYKESHTFKGTQIIFCDVGTPNSDGRFSVYPYIKDELIKRGIPEKEVCFIHDANSEAQRETLFADMRSGNKRIILGSTAKMGTGTNIQDRLIALHHLDCPWRPSDLEQREGRILRQGNQNEAVNIYKYVTKSTFDSYLWQIVENKQRFISQIMTSKSVARNAEDIDETVLSFAEVKALATGNPLIKEKMDIDNEVSRLSLLKSEFNSRRYAMEDNFTYKYPKLIQLAKQRLEGLIKDISRRDMNKTEEFQINVDGKFFDEREKAGTYLQVLLSRIEPDKETHVGTFNGFDLLILKNNFFGQHKMSLHAEQKYEVEFGDSPHGNMVRLENLLDGLEKRIEKTESQIDEYERNMTQSKEEWEKPFMYEEALGQKLKRQFELNAELDMDKGDDGIAVSEEDFNEDVITEDDEEMTV
;
A
#
# COMPACT_ATOMS: atom_id res chain seq x y z
N MET A 1 -21.66 -0.11 -23.97
CA MET A 1 -20.23 -0.24 -24.32
C MET A 1 -19.75 1.12 -24.83
N GLY A 2 -18.72 1.73 -24.23
CA GLY A 2 -18.36 3.14 -24.50
C GLY A 2 -17.49 3.40 -25.74
N LEU A 3 -17.11 2.32 -26.45
CA LEU A 3 -16.20 2.37 -27.61
C LEU A 3 -16.88 2.90 -28.87
N ASP A 4 -17.88 2.18 -29.37
CA ASP A 4 -18.70 2.60 -30.51
C ASP A 4 -20.07 1.90 -30.43
N PRO A 5 -21.19 2.64 -30.41
CA PRO A 5 -22.54 2.05 -30.39
C PRO A 5 -22.82 1.11 -31.58
N ARG A 6 -22.14 1.31 -32.72
CA ARG A 6 -22.31 0.48 -33.93
C ARG A 6 -21.85 -0.95 -33.75
N LEU A 7 -21.05 -1.24 -32.73
CA LEU A 7 -20.66 -2.62 -32.36
C LEU A 7 -21.84 -3.46 -31.84
N LEU A 8 -22.90 -2.81 -31.37
CA LEU A 8 -24.12 -3.48 -30.88
C LEU A 8 -25.26 -3.36 -31.90
N TYR A 9 -25.33 -2.25 -32.63
CA TYR A 9 -26.37 -1.96 -33.62
C TYR A 9 -25.76 -1.27 -34.84
N ASP A 10 -25.62 -1.97 -35.98
CA ASP A 10 -24.92 -1.45 -37.16
C ASP A 10 -25.49 -0.11 -37.70
N GLU A 11 -26.78 0.17 -37.47
CA GLU A 11 -27.46 1.42 -37.88
C GLU A 11 -27.31 2.59 -36.89
N ALA A 12 -26.56 2.41 -35.80
CA ALA A 12 -26.38 3.47 -34.80
C ALA A 12 -25.70 4.72 -35.41
N PRO A 13 -26.08 5.94 -34.95
CA PRO A 13 -25.52 7.17 -35.49
C PRO A 13 -24.01 7.27 -35.21
N ASN A 14 -23.27 7.71 -36.23
CA ASN A 14 -21.83 7.96 -36.12
C ASN A 14 -21.60 9.41 -35.67
N GLU A 15 -21.55 9.61 -34.35
CA GLU A 15 -21.32 10.93 -33.76
C GLU A 15 -19.89 11.42 -34.01
N ALA A 16 -19.74 12.67 -34.44
CA ALA A 16 -18.43 13.25 -34.76
C ALA A 16 -17.49 13.32 -33.54
N ASP A 17 -18.04 13.44 -32.34
CA ASP A 17 -17.30 13.47 -31.07
C ASP A 17 -17.10 12.07 -30.46
N SER A 18 -17.43 11.00 -31.19
CA SER A 18 -17.22 9.64 -30.72
C SER A 18 -15.74 9.34 -30.43
N LYS A 19 -15.53 8.39 -29.52
CA LYS A 19 -14.21 7.92 -29.11
C LYS A 19 -13.32 7.51 -30.28
N VAL A 20 -13.91 6.81 -31.26
CA VAL A 20 -13.23 6.34 -32.47
C VAL A 20 -12.86 7.51 -33.37
N ASN A 21 -13.77 8.46 -33.59
CA ASN A 21 -13.51 9.62 -34.45
C ASN A 21 -12.45 10.55 -33.85
N GLN A 22 -12.49 10.81 -32.53
CA GLN A 22 -11.43 11.55 -31.84
C GLN A 22 -10.06 10.86 -31.95
N CYS A 23 -10.04 9.52 -31.93
CA CYS A 23 -8.79 8.79 -32.15
C CYS A 23 -8.26 8.97 -33.57
N ILE A 24 -9.12 8.90 -34.59
CA ILE A 24 -8.74 9.13 -35.98
C ILE A 24 -8.20 10.55 -36.17
N ASP A 25 -8.82 11.55 -35.53
CA ASP A 25 -8.36 12.95 -35.54
C ASP A 25 -6.93 13.08 -35.02
N LYS A 26 -6.67 12.50 -33.84
CA LYS A 26 -5.34 12.57 -33.21
C LYS A 26 -4.28 11.79 -33.98
N VAL A 27 -4.63 10.60 -34.48
CA VAL A 27 -3.70 9.79 -35.30
C VAL A 27 -3.28 10.57 -36.56
N PHE A 28 -4.22 11.27 -37.18
CA PHE A 28 -3.95 12.07 -38.38
C PHE A 28 -3.12 13.33 -38.09
N GLU A 29 -3.35 13.98 -36.96
CA GLU A 29 -2.54 15.11 -36.47
C GLU A 29 -1.07 14.68 -36.28
N GLU A 30 -0.84 13.63 -35.50
CA GLU A 30 0.48 13.04 -35.26
C GLU A 30 1.18 12.58 -36.55
N TYR A 31 0.40 12.02 -37.49
CA TYR A 31 0.93 11.60 -38.79
C TYR A 31 1.49 12.77 -39.61
N LYS A 32 0.81 13.92 -39.56
CA LYS A 32 1.23 15.14 -40.26
C LYS A 32 2.43 15.79 -39.60
N GLU A 33 2.39 15.93 -38.28
CA GLU A 33 3.46 16.58 -37.52
C GLU A 33 4.78 15.81 -37.63
N SER A 34 4.71 14.48 -37.66
CA SER A 34 5.87 13.61 -37.77
C SER A 34 6.26 13.22 -39.21
N HIS A 35 5.68 13.86 -40.23
CA HIS A 35 5.86 13.45 -41.62
C HIS A 35 7.33 13.46 -42.06
N THR A 36 8.10 14.47 -41.64
CA THR A 36 9.54 14.62 -41.96
C THR A 36 10.38 13.47 -41.43
N PHE A 37 10.04 12.97 -40.25
CA PHE A 37 10.74 11.88 -39.57
C PHE A 37 10.10 10.50 -39.84
N LYS A 38 8.98 10.46 -40.57
CA LYS A 38 8.16 9.25 -40.78
C LYS A 38 7.82 8.55 -39.46
N GLY A 39 7.34 9.33 -38.49
CA GLY A 39 6.95 8.78 -37.19
C GLY A 39 5.84 7.74 -37.32
N THR A 40 5.87 6.74 -36.45
CA THR A 40 4.95 5.60 -36.43
C THR A 40 4.10 5.56 -35.17
N GLN A 41 2.93 4.93 -35.26
CA GLN A 41 1.90 4.99 -34.23
C GLN A 41 1.27 3.60 -34.00
N ILE A 42 0.89 3.33 -32.76
CA ILE A 42 0.17 2.10 -32.37
C ILE A 42 -1.22 2.45 -31.88
N ILE A 43 -2.23 1.75 -32.39
CA ILE A 43 -3.60 1.82 -31.88
C ILE A 43 -3.95 0.46 -31.27
N PHE A 44 -4.16 0.46 -29.96
CA PHE A 44 -4.64 -0.70 -29.23
C PHE A 44 -6.16 -0.69 -29.12
N CYS A 45 -6.76 -1.80 -29.52
CA CYS A 45 -8.19 -2.03 -29.45
C CYS A 45 -8.48 -3.53 -29.29
N ASP A 46 -8.94 -3.95 -28.12
CA ASP A 46 -9.32 -5.33 -27.80
C ASP A 46 -10.79 -5.62 -28.16
N VAL A 47 -11.64 -4.60 -28.15
CA VAL A 47 -13.07 -4.72 -28.47
C VAL A 47 -13.32 -4.29 -29.93
N GLY A 48 -13.89 -5.18 -30.75
CA GLY A 48 -14.18 -4.86 -32.16
C GLY A 48 -13.08 -5.26 -33.16
N THR A 49 -12.37 -6.34 -32.84
CA THR A 49 -11.43 -7.02 -33.75
C THR A 49 -12.11 -7.40 -35.08
N PRO A 50 -11.33 -7.62 -36.17
CA PRO A 50 -11.89 -8.09 -37.45
C PRO A 50 -12.62 -9.42 -37.27
N ASN A 51 -13.90 -9.47 -37.65
CA ASN A 51 -14.74 -10.66 -37.61
C ASN A 51 -15.17 -11.04 -39.03
N SER A 52 -15.33 -12.34 -39.31
CA SER A 52 -15.78 -12.88 -40.60
C SER A 52 -17.26 -12.67 -40.90
N ASP A 53 -18.03 -12.24 -39.91
CA ASP A 53 -19.51 -12.35 -39.90
C ASP A 53 -20.23 -11.10 -40.43
N GLY A 54 -19.50 -10.16 -41.07
CA GLY A 54 -20.08 -8.99 -41.73
C GLY A 54 -20.60 -7.86 -40.83
N ARG A 55 -20.51 -8.01 -39.50
CA ARG A 55 -20.84 -6.96 -38.51
C ARG A 55 -19.82 -5.82 -38.50
N PHE A 56 -20.23 -4.63 -38.02
CA PHE A 56 -19.32 -3.48 -37.90
C PHE A 56 -18.05 -3.82 -37.10
N SER A 57 -16.89 -3.48 -37.69
CA SER A 57 -15.58 -3.61 -37.04
C SER A 57 -14.86 -2.27 -37.04
N VAL A 58 -14.27 -1.93 -35.89
CA VAL A 58 -13.57 -0.67 -35.67
C VAL A 58 -12.29 -0.58 -36.50
N TYR A 59 -11.65 -1.72 -36.79
CA TYR A 59 -10.37 -1.80 -37.50
C TYR A 59 -10.48 -1.35 -38.96
N PRO A 60 -11.35 -1.94 -39.80
CA PRO A 60 -11.62 -1.45 -41.15
C PRO A 60 -12.10 0.01 -41.16
N TYR A 61 -13.00 0.37 -40.24
CA TYR A 61 -13.54 1.73 -40.17
C TYR A 61 -12.44 2.79 -39.94
N ILE A 62 -11.52 2.58 -38.99
CA ILE A 62 -10.39 3.48 -38.75
C ILE A 62 -9.51 3.57 -40.00
N LYS A 63 -9.19 2.44 -40.64
CA LYS A 63 -8.37 2.42 -41.85
C LYS A 63 -9.00 3.23 -42.98
N ASP A 64 -10.28 3.02 -43.26
CA ASP A 64 -10.99 3.70 -44.34
C ASP A 64 -11.07 5.22 -44.11
N GLU A 65 -11.34 5.65 -42.88
CA GLU A 65 -11.36 7.08 -42.54
C GLU A 65 -9.97 7.74 -42.61
N LEU A 66 -8.91 7.04 -42.20
CA LEU A 66 -7.54 7.54 -42.37
C LEU A 66 -7.15 7.68 -43.84
N ILE A 67 -7.58 6.74 -44.69
CA ILE A 67 -7.34 6.80 -46.15
C ILE A 67 -8.10 7.98 -46.77
N LYS A 68 -9.38 8.19 -46.40
CA LYS A 68 -10.16 9.35 -46.86
C LYS A 68 -9.50 10.69 -46.52
N ARG A 69 -8.77 10.74 -45.40
CA ARG A 69 -8.01 11.92 -44.96
C ARG A 69 -6.66 12.09 -45.66
N GLY A 70 -6.27 11.16 -46.53
CA GLY A 70 -5.09 11.25 -47.39
C GLY A 70 -3.88 10.42 -46.92
N ILE A 71 -4.04 9.54 -45.94
CA ILE A 71 -2.97 8.58 -45.57
C ILE A 71 -2.93 7.46 -46.62
N PRO A 72 -1.78 7.13 -47.22
CA PRO A 72 -1.69 6.03 -48.16
C PRO A 72 -2.04 4.69 -47.51
N GLU A 73 -2.89 3.89 -48.17
CA GLU A 73 -3.34 2.60 -47.65
C GLU A 73 -2.18 1.68 -47.21
N LYS A 74 -1.10 1.67 -47.98
CA LYS A 74 0.11 0.87 -47.72
C LYS A 74 0.78 1.17 -46.37
N GLU A 75 0.54 2.36 -45.80
CA GLU A 75 1.12 2.84 -44.54
C GLU A 75 0.30 2.42 -43.31
N VAL A 76 -0.92 1.91 -43.50
CA VAL A 76 -1.78 1.39 -42.43
C VAL A 76 -1.75 -0.13 -42.46
N CYS A 77 -1.61 -0.78 -41.30
CA CYS A 77 -1.61 -2.23 -41.21
C CYS A 77 -2.30 -2.76 -39.95
N PHE A 78 -2.72 -4.02 -40.02
CA PHE A 78 -3.27 -4.75 -38.89
C PHE A 78 -2.32 -5.87 -38.48
N ILE A 79 -2.11 -6.05 -37.18
CA ILE A 79 -1.32 -7.19 -36.68
C ILE A 79 -1.99 -8.53 -37.00
N HIS A 80 -3.31 -8.53 -37.14
CA HIS A 80 -4.13 -9.71 -37.42
C HIS A 80 -3.91 -10.27 -38.83
N ASP A 81 -3.41 -9.46 -39.75
CA ASP A 81 -3.11 -9.90 -41.13
C ASP A 81 -1.80 -10.71 -41.18
N ALA A 82 -0.96 -10.62 -40.15
CA ALA A 82 0.32 -11.32 -40.04
C ALA A 82 0.19 -12.58 -39.17
N ASN A 83 -0.15 -13.70 -39.83
CA ASN A 83 -0.42 -14.97 -39.15
C ASN A 83 0.85 -15.77 -38.84
N SER A 84 1.91 -15.64 -39.66
CA SER A 84 3.20 -16.29 -39.42
C SER A 84 4.23 -15.37 -38.75
N GLU A 85 5.21 -15.97 -38.07
CA GLU A 85 6.30 -15.23 -37.42
C GLU A 85 7.14 -14.44 -38.44
N ALA A 86 7.41 -15.01 -39.62
CA ALA A 86 8.11 -14.33 -40.70
C ALA A 86 7.34 -13.10 -41.24
N GLN A 87 6.01 -13.20 -41.36
CA GLN A 87 5.17 -12.07 -41.75
C GLN A 87 5.17 -10.97 -40.69
N ARG A 88 5.12 -11.35 -39.40
CA ARG A 88 5.19 -10.38 -38.28
C ARG A 88 6.52 -9.65 -38.25
N GLU A 89 7.64 -10.35 -38.43
CA GLU A 89 8.96 -9.70 -38.45
C GLU A 89 9.11 -8.75 -39.65
N THR A 90 8.57 -9.12 -40.80
CA THR A 90 8.52 -8.22 -41.98
C THR A 90 7.69 -6.96 -41.67
N LEU A 91 6.51 -7.15 -41.06
CA LEU A 91 5.66 -6.04 -40.64
C LEU A 91 6.36 -5.10 -39.65
N PHE A 92 7.10 -5.66 -38.69
CA PHE A 92 7.85 -4.90 -37.70
C PHE A 92 9.05 -4.17 -38.32
N ALA A 93 9.74 -4.79 -39.29
CA ALA A 93 10.80 -4.12 -40.05
C ALA A 93 10.25 -2.93 -40.88
N ASP A 94 9.08 -3.08 -41.47
CA ASP A 94 8.40 -1.98 -42.18
C ASP A 94 7.99 -0.84 -41.24
N MET A 95 7.58 -1.15 -40.01
CA MET A 95 7.30 -0.14 -38.98
C MET A 95 8.57 0.57 -38.51
N ARG A 96 9.68 -0.15 -38.28
CA ARG A 96 10.97 0.44 -37.88
C ARG A 96 11.55 1.36 -38.96
N SER A 97 11.38 1.01 -40.23
CA SER A 97 11.83 1.82 -41.37
C SER A 97 10.89 2.98 -41.72
N GLY A 98 9.66 3.00 -41.17
CA GLY A 98 8.64 4.00 -41.49
C GLY A 98 7.97 3.79 -42.85
N ASN A 99 8.08 2.59 -43.44
CA ASN A 99 7.31 2.18 -44.62
C ASN A 99 5.83 1.97 -44.25
N LYS A 100 5.59 1.43 -43.05
CA LYS A 100 4.30 1.41 -42.38
C LYS A 100 4.36 2.36 -41.20
N ARG A 101 3.31 3.17 -41.04
CA ARG A 101 3.29 4.25 -40.05
C ARG A 101 2.19 4.07 -39.02
N ILE A 102 1.16 3.27 -39.28
CA ILE A 102 0.05 3.07 -38.35
C ILE A 102 -0.21 1.58 -38.25
N ILE A 103 -0.11 1.02 -37.05
CA ILE A 103 -0.46 -0.36 -36.75
C ILE A 103 -1.64 -0.43 -35.78
N LEU A 104 -2.64 -1.23 -36.10
CA LEU A 104 -3.74 -1.56 -35.19
C LEU A 104 -3.59 -3.00 -34.69
N GLY A 105 -3.85 -3.23 -33.41
CA GLY A 105 -3.82 -4.57 -32.85
C GLY A 105 -4.38 -4.70 -31.45
N SER A 106 -4.74 -5.93 -31.10
CA SER A 106 -5.16 -6.27 -29.74
C SER A 106 -3.96 -6.49 -28.81
N THR A 107 -4.19 -6.32 -27.51
CA THR A 107 -3.27 -6.63 -26.43
C THR A 107 -2.77 -8.06 -26.54
N ALA A 108 -3.62 -9.03 -26.87
CA ALA A 108 -3.20 -10.43 -26.97
C ALA A 108 -2.19 -10.66 -28.11
N LYS A 109 -2.39 -10.00 -29.27
CA LYS A 109 -1.53 -10.19 -30.45
C LYS A 109 -0.26 -9.32 -30.44
N MET A 110 -0.28 -8.19 -29.74
CA MET A 110 0.88 -7.30 -29.59
C MET A 110 1.54 -7.35 -28.19
N GLY A 111 0.99 -8.17 -27.28
CA GLY A 111 1.36 -8.26 -25.86
C GLY A 111 2.68 -8.92 -25.55
N THR A 112 3.30 -9.64 -26.49
CA THR A 112 4.63 -10.26 -26.31
C THR A 112 5.64 -9.83 -27.39
N GLY A 113 6.87 -9.50 -26.97
CA GLY A 113 8.08 -9.55 -27.81
C GLY A 113 8.23 -8.61 -29.01
N THR A 114 7.38 -7.59 -29.19
CA THR A 114 7.40 -6.73 -30.39
C THR A 114 8.46 -5.63 -30.31
N ASN A 115 9.45 -5.64 -31.21
CA ASN A 115 10.51 -4.62 -31.31
C ASN A 115 10.20 -3.65 -32.47
N ILE A 116 9.40 -2.61 -32.19
CA ILE A 116 8.94 -1.62 -33.18
C ILE A 116 9.18 -0.17 -32.74
N GLN A 117 9.99 0.06 -31.70
CA GLN A 117 10.09 1.35 -31.02
C GLN A 117 10.84 2.46 -31.77
N ASP A 118 11.68 2.13 -32.76
CA ASP A 118 12.66 3.08 -33.33
C ASP A 118 12.08 4.42 -33.77
N ARG A 119 10.86 4.43 -34.31
CA ARG A 119 10.18 5.64 -34.82
C ARG A 119 8.84 5.93 -34.16
N LEU A 120 8.51 5.24 -33.06
CA LEU A 120 7.21 5.41 -32.43
C LEU A 120 7.08 6.79 -31.80
N ILE A 121 6.04 7.52 -32.18
CA ILE A 121 5.73 8.85 -31.64
C ILE A 121 4.49 8.84 -30.75
N ALA A 122 3.52 7.97 -31.06
CA ALA A 122 2.24 7.98 -30.39
C ALA A 122 1.69 6.56 -30.16
N LEU A 123 1.05 6.38 -29.01
CA LEU A 123 0.33 5.17 -28.64
C LEU A 123 -1.09 5.55 -28.23
N HIS A 124 -2.08 4.86 -28.79
CA HIS A 124 -3.49 5.15 -28.62
C HIS A 124 -4.19 3.96 -27.94
N HIS A 125 -4.65 4.15 -26.71
CA HIS A 125 -5.54 3.21 -26.01
C HIS A 125 -6.98 3.55 -26.35
N LEU A 126 -7.52 2.88 -27.37
CA LEU A 126 -8.91 3.06 -27.78
C LEU A 126 -9.88 2.41 -26.80
N ASP A 127 -9.42 1.39 -26.06
CA ASP A 127 -10.14 0.78 -24.95
C ASP A 127 -9.22 0.53 -23.74
N CYS A 128 -9.86 0.36 -22.58
CA CYS A 128 -9.17 0.06 -21.33
C CYS A 128 -9.00 -1.46 -21.19
N PRO A 129 -7.75 -1.97 -21.08
CA PRO A 129 -7.53 -3.38 -20.78
C PRO A 129 -7.93 -3.70 -19.33
N TRP A 130 -8.29 -4.95 -19.06
CA TRP A 130 -8.76 -5.40 -17.75
C TRP A 130 -7.68 -5.56 -16.67
N ARG A 131 -6.41 -5.66 -17.08
CA ARG A 131 -5.27 -5.88 -16.20
C ARG A 131 -4.30 -4.69 -16.28
N PRO A 132 -3.80 -4.16 -15.14
CA PRO A 132 -2.77 -3.13 -15.15
C PRO A 132 -1.48 -3.58 -15.87
N SER A 133 -1.14 -4.87 -15.74
CA SER A 133 0.00 -5.46 -16.45
C SER A 133 -0.11 -5.31 -17.97
N ASP A 134 -1.32 -5.39 -18.50
CA ASP A 134 -1.56 -5.28 -19.93
C ASP A 134 -1.37 -3.82 -20.37
N LEU A 135 -1.79 -2.86 -19.55
CA LEU A 135 -1.54 -1.44 -19.78
C LEU A 135 -0.04 -1.12 -19.75
N GLU A 136 0.68 -1.59 -18.73
CA GLU A 136 2.13 -1.43 -18.63
C GLU A 136 2.86 -2.12 -19.79
N GLN A 137 2.39 -3.29 -20.24
CA GLN A 137 2.96 -3.97 -21.41
C GLN A 137 2.73 -3.20 -22.70
N ARG A 138 1.54 -2.61 -22.88
CA ARG A 138 1.19 -1.73 -24.02
C ARG A 138 2.09 -0.49 -24.00
N GLU A 139 2.12 0.28 -22.91
CA GLU A 139 2.93 1.49 -22.76
C GLU A 139 4.45 1.17 -22.86
N GLY A 140 4.86 0.02 -22.34
CA GLY A 140 6.20 -0.51 -22.47
C GLY A 140 6.61 -0.87 -23.91
N ARG A 141 5.74 -0.71 -24.92
CA ARG A 141 6.12 -0.77 -26.35
C ARG A 141 6.70 0.53 -26.87
N ILE A 142 6.22 1.66 -26.34
CA ILE A 142 6.65 2.98 -26.77
C ILE A 142 7.71 3.57 -25.81
N LEU A 143 7.59 3.27 -24.51
CA LEU A 143 8.53 3.68 -23.46
C LEU A 143 9.73 2.71 -23.40
N ARG A 144 10.62 2.77 -24.39
CA ARG A 144 11.82 1.93 -24.45
C ARG A 144 13.07 2.72 -24.83
N GLN A 145 14.21 2.27 -24.32
CA GLN A 145 15.51 2.71 -24.81
C GLN A 145 15.68 2.31 -26.29
N GLY A 146 16.23 3.21 -27.11
CA GLY A 146 16.44 2.98 -28.55
C GLY A 146 15.39 3.60 -29.46
N ASN A 147 14.32 4.21 -28.92
CA ASN A 147 13.45 5.08 -29.72
C ASN A 147 14.24 6.34 -30.14
N GLN A 148 14.14 6.72 -31.41
CA GLN A 148 14.81 7.92 -31.95
C GLN A 148 14.14 9.22 -31.51
N ASN A 149 12.92 9.13 -30.97
CA ASN A 149 12.21 10.26 -30.39
C ASN A 149 12.53 10.37 -28.89
N GLU A 150 12.88 11.58 -28.43
CA GLU A 150 13.13 11.86 -27.00
C GLU A 150 11.85 11.88 -26.16
N ALA A 151 10.71 12.20 -26.78
CA ALA A 151 9.40 12.23 -26.16
C ALA A 151 8.37 11.50 -27.01
N VAL A 152 7.38 10.90 -26.35
CA VAL A 152 6.30 10.12 -26.96
C VAL A 152 4.96 10.48 -26.35
N ASN A 153 3.90 10.40 -27.14
CA ASN A 153 2.54 10.74 -26.72
C ASN A 153 1.73 9.48 -26.45
N ILE A 154 1.11 9.39 -25.27
CA ILE A 154 0.23 8.28 -24.90
C ILE A 154 -1.18 8.82 -24.71
N TYR A 155 -2.07 8.45 -25.61
CA TYR A 155 -3.46 8.88 -25.63
C TYR A 155 -4.37 7.81 -25.03
N LYS A 156 -5.18 8.20 -24.06
CA LYS A 156 -6.20 7.35 -23.42
C LYS A 156 -7.56 7.97 -23.70
N TYR A 157 -8.37 7.30 -24.52
CA TYR A 157 -9.70 7.81 -24.84
C TYR A 157 -10.70 7.27 -23.81
N VAL A 158 -11.58 8.15 -23.31
CA VAL A 158 -12.56 7.82 -22.27
C VAL A 158 -13.87 8.54 -22.59
N THR A 159 -14.98 7.80 -22.65
CA THR A 159 -16.31 8.39 -22.80
C THR A 159 -16.92 8.67 -21.42
N LYS A 160 -17.29 9.92 -21.15
CA LYS A 160 -17.88 10.34 -19.86
C LYS A 160 -19.20 9.61 -19.60
N SER A 161 -19.44 9.25 -18.34
CA SER A 161 -20.66 8.54 -17.90
C SER A 161 -20.88 7.18 -18.58
N THR A 162 -19.81 6.53 -19.02
CA THR A 162 -19.86 5.18 -19.61
C THR A 162 -18.98 4.21 -18.82
N PHE A 163 -19.07 2.92 -19.18
CA PHE A 163 -18.28 1.83 -18.61
C PHE A 163 -16.77 2.08 -18.60
N ASP A 164 -16.24 2.94 -19.48
CA ASP A 164 -14.81 3.26 -19.55
C ASP A 164 -14.28 3.84 -18.24
N SER A 165 -14.99 4.78 -17.59
CA SER A 165 -14.51 5.39 -16.33
C SER A 165 -14.43 4.36 -15.20
N TYR A 166 -15.29 3.34 -15.23
CA TYR A 166 -15.28 2.26 -14.25
C TYR A 166 -14.11 1.30 -14.48
N LEU A 167 -13.84 0.89 -15.72
CA LEU A 167 -12.69 0.05 -16.04
C LEU A 167 -11.37 0.72 -15.63
N TRP A 168 -11.22 2.01 -15.90
CA TRP A 168 -10.05 2.77 -15.48
C TRP A 168 -9.91 2.84 -13.95
N GLN A 169 -11.02 2.95 -13.21
CA GLN A 169 -11.00 2.92 -11.73
C GLN A 169 -10.55 1.56 -11.19
N ILE A 170 -10.99 0.45 -11.80
CA ILE A 170 -10.53 -0.91 -11.44
C ILE A 170 -9.03 -1.04 -11.66
N VAL A 171 -8.55 -0.62 -12.84
CA VAL A 171 -7.12 -0.69 -13.17
C VAL A 171 -6.30 0.15 -12.20
N GLU A 172 -6.77 1.35 -11.85
CA GLU A 172 -6.11 2.21 -10.85
C GLU A 172 -6.02 1.53 -9.48
N ASN A 173 -7.11 0.95 -8.98
CA ASN A 173 -7.15 0.28 -7.69
C ASN A 173 -6.18 -0.91 -7.63
N LYS A 174 -6.13 -1.72 -8.70
CA LYS A 174 -5.16 -2.83 -8.82
C LYS A 174 -3.71 -2.34 -8.85
N GLN A 175 -3.43 -1.27 -9.60
CA GLN A 175 -2.07 -0.70 -9.65
C GLN A 175 -1.63 -0.10 -8.31
N ARG A 176 -2.57 0.51 -7.58
CA ARG A 176 -2.34 1.02 -6.22
C ARG A 176 -1.96 -0.10 -5.25
N PHE A 177 -2.67 -1.22 -5.30
CA PHE A 177 -2.35 -2.42 -4.51
C PHE A 177 -0.95 -2.96 -4.83
N ILE A 178 -0.63 -3.16 -6.12
CA ILE A 178 0.70 -3.61 -6.56
C ILE A 178 1.80 -2.64 -6.08
N SER A 179 1.57 -1.33 -6.19
CA SER A 179 2.53 -0.30 -5.76
C SER A 179 2.76 -0.31 -4.24
N GLN A 180 1.72 -0.57 -3.44
CA GLN A 180 1.83 -0.69 -1.99
C GLN A 180 2.68 -1.90 -1.58
N ILE A 181 2.52 -3.04 -2.27
CA ILE A 181 3.36 -4.23 -2.07
C ILE A 181 4.81 -3.93 -2.49
N MET A 182 5.02 -3.37 -3.68
CA MET A 182 6.35 -3.13 -4.26
C MET A 182 7.19 -2.10 -3.47
N THR A 183 6.56 -1.13 -2.82
CA THR A 183 7.29 -0.06 -2.11
C THR A 183 7.72 -0.43 -0.69
N SER A 184 7.34 -1.61 -0.17
CA SER A 184 7.65 -2.07 1.21
C SER A 184 7.32 -1.06 2.32
N LYS A 185 6.59 0.02 2.01
CA LYS A 185 6.03 0.97 2.97
C LYS A 185 4.71 0.42 3.46
N SER A 186 4.82 -0.73 4.14
CA SER A 186 3.79 -1.32 4.99
C SER A 186 3.45 -0.34 6.11
N VAL A 187 2.49 0.56 5.86
CA VAL A 187 1.79 1.28 6.93
C VAL A 187 0.46 0.60 7.26
N ALA A 188 -0.09 -0.21 6.35
CA ALA A 188 -1.16 -1.14 6.64
C ALA A 188 -0.59 -2.55 6.70
N ARG A 189 -0.66 -3.17 7.89
CA ARG A 189 -0.39 -4.59 8.10
C ARG A 189 -1.50 -5.50 7.52
N ASN A 190 -2.37 -4.93 6.68
CA ASN A 190 -3.49 -5.56 6.01
C ASN A 190 -3.36 -5.23 4.52
N ALA A 191 -2.87 -6.19 3.74
CA ALA A 191 -3.10 -6.24 2.31
C ALA A 191 -4.39 -7.04 2.14
N GLU A 192 -5.50 -6.36 1.91
CA GLU A 192 -6.70 -7.04 1.42
C GLU A 192 -6.39 -7.45 -0.02
N ASP A 193 -6.16 -8.75 -0.23
CA ASP A 193 -6.42 -9.33 -1.53
C ASP A 193 -7.89 -9.00 -1.81
N ILE A 194 -8.15 -8.15 -2.80
CA ILE A 194 -9.53 -7.94 -3.27
C ILE A 194 -9.85 -9.21 -4.05
N ASP A 195 -10.20 -10.24 -3.28
CA ASP A 195 -10.67 -11.51 -3.81
C ASP A 195 -11.85 -11.22 -4.73
N GLU A 196 -11.86 -11.97 -5.82
CA GLU A 196 -12.64 -11.73 -7.02
C GLU A 196 -14.10 -11.32 -6.76
N THR A 197 -14.41 -10.04 -6.91
CA THR A 197 -15.65 -9.67 -7.62
C THR A 197 -15.27 -9.41 -9.08
N VAL A 198 -14.79 -10.47 -9.73
CA VAL A 198 -14.92 -10.59 -11.18
C VAL A 198 -16.42 -10.47 -11.43
N LEU A 199 -16.85 -9.33 -11.98
CA LEU A 199 -18.19 -9.22 -12.54
C LEU A 199 -18.41 -10.48 -13.38
N SER A 200 -19.38 -11.30 -12.99
CA SER A 200 -19.68 -12.49 -13.78
C SER A 200 -20.04 -12.03 -15.20
N PHE A 201 -19.82 -12.88 -16.20
CA PHE A 201 -20.18 -12.57 -17.59
C PHE A 201 -21.66 -12.11 -17.71
N ALA A 202 -22.53 -12.59 -16.80
CA ALA A 202 -23.91 -12.16 -16.66
C ALA A 202 -24.06 -10.71 -16.17
N GLU A 203 -23.24 -10.23 -15.24
CA GLU A 203 -23.26 -8.84 -14.75
C GLU A 203 -22.70 -7.86 -15.80
N VAL A 204 -21.68 -8.28 -16.56
CA VAL A 204 -21.16 -7.50 -17.71
C VAL A 204 -22.21 -7.42 -18.84
N LYS A 205 -22.95 -8.52 -19.09
CA LYS A 205 -24.05 -8.57 -20.07
C LYS A 205 -25.26 -7.74 -19.63
N ALA A 206 -25.65 -7.84 -18.36
CA ALA A 206 -26.77 -7.08 -17.78
C ALA A 206 -26.51 -5.56 -17.71
N LEU A 207 -25.24 -5.15 -17.52
CA LEU A 207 -24.83 -3.75 -17.64
C LEU A 207 -24.83 -3.26 -19.09
N ALA A 208 -24.49 -4.14 -20.05
CA ALA A 208 -24.58 -3.82 -21.47
C ALA A 208 -26.03 -3.72 -21.96
N THR A 209 -26.97 -4.43 -21.34
CA THR A 209 -28.43 -4.33 -21.61
C THR A 209 -29.12 -3.21 -20.82
N GLY A 210 -28.40 -2.49 -19.95
CA GLY A 210 -28.91 -1.32 -19.25
C GLY A 210 -29.78 -1.62 -18.01
N ASN A 211 -29.62 -2.79 -17.38
CA ASN A 211 -30.37 -3.13 -16.17
C ASN A 211 -30.01 -2.16 -15.00
N PRO A 212 -30.95 -1.33 -14.52
CA PRO A 212 -30.67 -0.34 -13.48
C PRO A 212 -30.30 -0.97 -12.13
N LEU A 213 -30.71 -2.21 -11.86
CA LEU A 213 -30.44 -2.91 -10.60
C LEU A 213 -28.95 -3.25 -10.43
N ILE A 214 -28.23 -3.56 -11.51
CA ILE A 214 -26.79 -3.83 -11.44
C ILE A 214 -26.02 -2.56 -11.10
N LYS A 215 -26.40 -1.42 -11.69
CA LYS A 215 -25.79 -0.13 -11.38
C LYS A 215 -25.98 0.23 -9.91
N GLU A 216 -27.21 0.07 -9.40
CA GLU A 216 -27.50 0.28 -7.98
C GLU A 216 -26.68 -0.65 -7.10
N LYS A 217 -26.58 -1.94 -7.43
CA LYS A 217 -25.76 -2.90 -6.70
C LYS A 217 -24.30 -2.46 -6.61
N MET A 218 -23.71 -2.01 -7.70
CA MET A 218 -22.33 -1.54 -7.71
C MET A 218 -22.11 -0.29 -6.84
N ASP A 219 -23.03 0.67 -6.89
CA ASP A 219 -22.95 1.87 -6.04
C ASP A 219 -23.05 1.48 -4.56
N ILE A 220 -23.96 0.56 -4.23
CA ILE A 220 -24.13 0.02 -2.88
C ILE A 220 -22.90 -0.77 -2.43
N ASP A 221 -22.33 -1.63 -3.28
CA ASP A 221 -21.13 -2.42 -2.97
C ASP A 221 -19.94 -1.51 -2.63
N ASN A 222 -19.72 -0.46 -3.43
CA ASN A 222 -18.66 0.52 -3.17
C ASN A 222 -18.85 1.24 -1.83
N GLU A 223 -20.08 1.65 -1.52
CA GLU A 223 -20.39 2.28 -0.24
C GLU A 223 -20.26 1.31 0.93
N VAL A 224 -20.69 0.06 0.79
CA VAL A 224 -20.50 -1.01 1.80
C VAL A 224 -19.01 -1.25 2.04
N SER A 225 -18.19 -1.37 1.00
CA SER A 225 -16.74 -1.54 1.15
C SER A 225 -16.12 -0.35 1.91
N ARG A 226 -16.45 0.88 1.52
CA ARG A 226 -15.97 2.09 2.20
C ARG A 226 -16.39 2.13 3.67
N LEU A 227 -17.66 1.86 3.96
CA LEU A 227 -18.21 1.90 5.33
C LEU A 227 -17.67 0.75 6.19
N SER A 228 -17.45 -0.43 5.60
CA SER A 228 -16.85 -1.59 6.27
C SER A 228 -15.39 -1.33 6.65
N LEU A 229 -14.63 -0.64 5.79
CA LEU A 229 -13.28 -0.19 6.13
C LEU A 229 -13.28 0.75 7.33
N LEU A 230 -14.14 1.77 7.32
CA LEU A 230 -14.29 2.71 8.44
C LEU A 230 -14.69 1.99 9.74
N LYS A 231 -15.55 0.97 9.64
CA LYS A 231 -15.96 0.13 10.77
C LYS A 231 -14.81 -0.72 11.30
N SER A 232 -13.98 -1.28 10.42
CA SER A 232 -12.78 -2.05 10.79
C SER A 232 -11.74 -1.19 11.52
N GLU A 233 -11.49 0.02 11.02
CA GLU A 233 -10.61 0.99 11.68
C GLU A 233 -11.15 1.42 13.06
N PHE A 234 -12.46 1.67 13.13
CA PHE A 234 -13.14 1.99 14.38
C PHE A 234 -13.01 0.86 15.40
N ASN A 235 -13.28 -0.39 15.01
CA ASN A 235 -13.15 -1.56 15.88
C ASN A 235 -11.72 -1.77 16.35
N SER A 236 -10.74 -1.66 15.45
CA SER A 236 -9.31 -1.78 15.78
C SER A 236 -8.87 -0.73 16.80
N ARG A 237 -9.31 0.53 16.61
CA ARG A 237 -9.08 1.61 17.58
C ARG A 237 -9.75 1.30 18.91
N ARG A 238 -10.97 0.80 18.89
CA ARG A 238 -11.73 0.43 20.08
C ARG A 238 -11.01 -0.65 20.88
N TYR A 239 -10.52 -1.73 20.26
CA TYR A 239 -9.73 -2.74 20.97
C TYR A 239 -8.45 -2.16 21.58
N ALA A 240 -7.73 -1.30 20.85
CA ALA A 240 -6.54 -0.65 21.40
C ALA A 240 -6.85 0.26 22.61
N MET A 241 -7.99 0.97 22.58
CA MET A 241 -8.45 1.77 23.71
C MET A 241 -8.88 0.90 24.89
N GLU A 242 -9.54 -0.23 24.63
CA GLU A 242 -9.90 -1.22 25.64
C GLU A 242 -8.67 -1.73 26.37
N ASP A 243 -7.66 -2.20 25.63
CA ASP A 243 -6.40 -2.68 26.19
C ASP A 243 -5.69 -1.61 27.03
N ASN A 244 -5.78 -0.34 26.60
CA ASN A 244 -5.19 0.78 27.31
C ASN A 244 -5.78 0.93 28.72
N PHE A 245 -7.11 0.93 28.88
CA PHE A 245 -7.74 1.15 30.20
C PHE A 245 -7.98 -0.14 31.00
N THR A 246 -7.98 -1.32 30.37
CA THR A 246 -8.15 -2.60 31.09
C THR A 246 -6.84 -3.21 31.56
N TYR A 247 -5.75 -3.07 30.79
CA TYR A 247 -4.48 -3.74 31.09
C TYR A 247 -3.30 -2.76 31.24
N LYS A 248 -3.06 -1.90 30.24
CA LYS A 248 -1.82 -1.11 30.16
C LYS A 248 -1.71 -0.08 31.28
N TYR A 249 -2.65 0.87 31.35
CA TYR A 249 -2.59 1.96 32.33
C TYR A 249 -2.78 1.48 33.77
N PRO A 250 -3.70 0.55 34.09
CA PRO A 250 -3.79 -0.02 35.45
C PRO A 250 -2.47 -0.61 35.94
N LYS A 251 -1.76 -1.36 35.08
CA LYS A 251 -0.45 -1.93 35.40
C LYS A 251 0.61 -0.85 35.61
N LEU A 252 0.66 0.16 34.75
CA LEU A 252 1.61 1.27 34.87
C LEU A 252 1.36 2.10 36.14
N ILE A 253 0.10 2.38 36.47
CA ILE A 253 -0.30 3.08 37.70
C ILE A 253 0.12 2.26 38.91
N GLN A 254 -0.15 0.95 38.93
CA GLN A 254 0.25 0.08 40.04
C GLN A 254 1.77 0.10 40.27
N LEU A 255 2.56 -0.06 39.21
CA LEU A 255 4.03 -0.02 39.30
C LEU A 255 4.54 1.35 39.76
N ALA A 256 3.94 2.43 39.26
CA ALA A 256 4.30 3.79 39.67
C ALA A 256 3.93 4.06 41.15
N LYS A 257 2.79 3.57 41.63
CA LYS A 257 2.38 3.67 43.04
C LYS A 257 3.31 2.87 43.96
N GLN A 258 3.69 1.64 43.58
CA GLN A 258 4.71 0.87 44.30
C GLN A 258 6.06 1.59 44.35
N ARG A 259 6.46 2.24 43.25
CA ARG A 259 7.67 3.06 43.21
C ARG A 259 7.56 4.28 44.13
N LEU A 260 6.42 4.94 44.16
CA LEU A 260 6.18 6.08 45.04
C LEU A 260 6.27 5.66 46.52
N GLU A 261 5.64 4.54 46.90
CA GLU A 261 5.73 3.99 48.25
C GLU A 261 7.19 3.71 48.66
N GLY A 262 8.00 3.13 47.77
CA GLY A 262 9.41 2.89 48.04
C GLY A 262 10.23 4.18 48.20
N LEU A 263 9.95 5.21 47.38
CA LEU A 263 10.59 6.52 47.52
C LEU A 263 10.25 7.20 48.87
N ILE A 264 8.99 7.10 49.32
CA ILE A 264 8.56 7.66 50.61
C ILE A 264 9.28 6.96 51.78
N LYS A 265 9.42 5.63 51.73
CA LYS A 265 10.18 4.88 52.73
C LYS A 265 11.66 5.28 52.72
N ASP A 266 12.25 5.44 51.54
CA ASP A 266 13.65 5.83 51.37
C ASP A 266 13.92 7.25 51.89
N ILE A 267 13.03 8.22 51.63
CA ILE A 267 13.11 9.57 52.21
C ILE A 267 13.02 9.50 53.73
N SER A 268 12.08 8.73 54.28
CA SER A 268 11.93 8.57 55.73
C SER A 268 13.22 7.97 56.34
N ARG A 269 13.82 6.98 55.68
CA ARG A 269 15.09 6.36 56.10
C ARG A 269 16.24 7.36 56.03
N ARG A 270 16.34 8.15 54.96
CA ARG A 270 17.32 9.24 54.83
C ARG A 270 17.17 10.22 55.99
N ASP A 271 15.97 10.73 56.24
CA ASP A 271 15.73 11.79 57.24
C ASP A 271 16.00 11.31 58.67
N MET A 272 15.75 10.03 58.97
CA MET A 272 16.11 9.42 60.25
C MET A 272 17.63 9.25 60.46
N ASN A 273 18.41 9.19 59.39
CA ASN A 273 19.86 8.91 59.43
C ASN A 273 20.73 10.08 58.95
N LYS A 274 20.12 11.19 58.49
CA LYS A 274 20.82 12.37 57.97
C LYS A 274 21.34 13.20 59.15
N THR A 275 22.63 13.46 59.15
CA THR A 275 23.31 14.33 60.11
C THR A 275 23.57 15.72 59.51
N GLU A 276 23.74 16.74 60.36
CA GLU A 276 24.09 18.10 59.90
C GLU A 276 25.47 18.16 59.25
N GLU A 277 26.41 17.37 59.77
CA GLU A 277 27.75 17.22 59.22
C GLU A 277 27.86 15.99 58.31
N PHE A 278 28.77 16.03 57.34
CA PHE A 278 29.01 14.90 56.44
C PHE A 278 29.54 13.70 57.21
N GLN A 279 28.89 12.55 57.06
CA GLN A 279 29.32 11.30 57.68
C GLN A 279 29.06 10.13 56.72
N ILE A 280 30.07 9.27 56.56
CA ILE A 280 29.96 8.07 55.73
C ILE A 280 30.74 6.91 56.36
N ASN A 281 30.20 5.71 56.26
CA ASN A 281 30.90 4.50 56.63
C ASN A 281 31.35 3.78 55.36
N VAL A 282 32.65 3.55 55.21
CA VAL A 282 33.22 2.83 54.06
C VAL A 282 34.12 1.71 54.58
N ASP A 283 33.80 0.47 54.24
CA ASP A 283 34.52 -0.75 54.65
C ASP A 283 34.68 -0.85 56.18
N GLY A 284 33.63 -0.48 56.92
CA GLY A 284 33.61 -0.47 58.39
C GLY A 284 34.34 0.72 59.04
N LYS A 285 34.90 1.65 58.26
CA LYS A 285 35.57 2.86 58.76
C LYS A 285 34.68 4.08 58.60
N PHE A 286 34.66 4.88 59.66
CA PHE A 286 33.94 6.14 59.70
C PHE A 286 34.79 7.29 59.12
N PHE A 287 34.17 8.12 58.29
CA PHE A 287 34.76 9.33 57.74
C PHE A 287 33.81 10.52 57.88
N ASP A 288 34.35 11.65 58.31
CA ASP A 288 33.71 12.96 58.47
C ASP A 288 34.19 14.00 57.43
N GLU A 289 35.28 13.72 56.72
CA GLU A 289 35.81 14.54 55.63
C GLU A 289 35.58 13.90 54.25
N ARG A 290 34.93 14.65 53.36
CA ARG A 290 34.61 14.22 51.98
C ARG A 290 35.83 13.76 51.18
N GLU A 291 36.96 14.46 51.32
CA GLU A 291 38.17 14.19 50.54
C GLU A 291 38.86 12.89 51.00
N LYS A 292 38.92 12.64 52.31
CA LYS A 292 39.43 11.39 52.88
C LYS A 292 38.55 10.19 52.52
N ALA A 293 37.23 10.34 52.66
CA ALA A 293 36.26 9.31 52.28
C ALA A 293 36.37 8.94 50.80
N GLY A 294 36.35 9.93 49.90
CA GLY A 294 36.45 9.70 48.46
C GLY A 294 37.77 9.04 48.04
N THR A 295 38.88 9.43 48.67
CA THR A 295 40.20 8.84 48.38
C THR A 295 40.24 7.37 48.79
N TYR A 296 39.67 7.05 49.96
CA TYR A 296 39.53 5.67 50.42
C TYR A 296 38.64 4.85 49.48
N LEU A 297 37.55 5.44 48.98
CA LEU A 297 36.64 4.81 48.02
C LEU A 297 37.32 4.51 46.67
N GLN A 298 38.22 5.36 46.19
CA GLN A 298 39.03 5.10 44.99
C GLN A 298 40.03 3.95 45.20
N VAL A 299 40.66 3.88 46.38
CA VAL A 299 41.54 2.76 46.71
C VAL A 299 40.74 1.45 46.74
N LEU A 300 39.52 1.46 47.30
CA LEU A 300 38.64 0.28 47.29
C LEU A 300 38.24 -0.15 45.88
N LEU A 301 37.93 0.80 44.98
CA LEU A 301 37.62 0.51 43.59
C LEU A 301 38.72 -0.30 42.88
N SER A 302 39.99 -0.05 43.19
CA SER A 302 41.12 -0.83 42.64
C SER A 302 41.09 -2.30 43.06
N ARG A 303 40.50 -2.62 44.23
CA ARG A 303 40.44 -3.94 44.85
C ARG A 303 39.17 -4.73 44.52
N ILE A 304 38.16 -4.07 43.95
CA ILE A 304 36.89 -4.69 43.59
C ILE A 304 37.04 -5.51 42.30
N GLU A 305 36.44 -6.70 42.30
CA GLU A 305 36.35 -7.57 41.13
C GLU A 305 35.50 -6.90 40.04
N PRO A 306 35.95 -6.94 38.76
CA PRO A 306 35.19 -6.37 37.67
C PRO A 306 33.86 -7.11 37.45
N ASP A 307 32.87 -6.37 36.95
CA ASP A 307 31.53 -6.84 36.59
C ASP A 307 30.73 -7.47 37.75
N LYS A 308 31.16 -7.21 38.99
CA LYS A 308 30.48 -7.65 40.22
C LYS A 308 30.14 -6.46 41.11
N GLU A 309 28.85 -6.33 41.41
CA GLU A 309 28.37 -5.33 42.34
C GLU A 309 28.79 -5.71 43.77
N THR A 310 29.55 -4.81 44.42
CA THR A 310 30.15 -5.07 45.74
C THR A 310 29.68 -4.02 46.72
N HIS A 311 29.16 -4.48 47.86
CA HIS A 311 28.83 -3.62 49.00
C HIS A 311 30.12 -3.09 49.65
N VAL A 312 30.24 -1.77 49.77
CA VAL A 312 31.46 -1.10 50.26
C VAL A 312 31.23 -0.23 51.49
N GLY A 313 29.99 -0.07 51.96
CA GLY A 313 29.73 0.81 53.09
C GLY A 313 28.28 1.24 53.22
N THR A 314 28.02 2.23 54.06
CA THR A 314 26.70 2.83 54.25
C THR A 314 26.78 4.36 54.28
N PHE A 315 25.75 5.02 53.73
CA PHE A 315 25.65 6.47 53.67
C PHE A 315 24.21 6.93 53.95
N ASN A 316 24.00 7.74 54.99
CA ASN A 316 22.68 8.22 55.44
C ASN A 316 21.61 7.11 55.53
N GLY A 317 22.02 5.93 56.01
CA GLY A 317 21.16 4.76 56.15
C GLY A 317 21.02 3.91 54.89
N PHE A 318 21.58 4.28 53.73
CA PHE A 318 21.58 3.49 52.50
C PHE A 318 22.84 2.64 52.38
N ASP A 319 22.71 1.46 51.80
CA ASP A 319 23.83 0.60 51.46
C ASP A 319 24.55 1.17 50.22
N LEU A 320 25.84 1.39 50.33
CA LEU A 320 26.69 1.88 49.25
C LEU A 320 27.30 0.68 48.51
N LEU A 321 27.02 0.58 47.22
CA LEU A 321 27.58 -0.44 46.33
C LEU A 321 28.37 0.20 45.21
N ILE A 322 29.37 -0.53 44.71
CA ILE A 322 30.17 -0.15 43.55
C ILE A 322 30.14 -1.29 42.53
N LEU A 323 29.96 -0.92 41.26
CA LEU A 323 30.11 -1.81 40.12
C LEU A 323 31.25 -1.32 39.24
N LYS A 324 32.30 -2.14 39.13
CA LYS A 324 33.48 -1.87 38.32
C LYS A 324 33.32 -2.47 36.92
N ASN A 325 32.95 -1.66 35.92
CA ASN A 325 32.88 -2.12 34.53
C ASN A 325 34.26 -2.13 33.87
N ASN A 326 34.61 -3.21 33.16
CA ASN A 326 35.88 -3.34 32.43
C ASN A 326 35.85 -2.78 31.00
N PHE A 327 34.69 -2.72 30.35
CA PHE A 327 34.60 -2.47 28.90
C PHE A 327 34.55 -1.00 28.48
N PHE A 328 34.17 -0.07 29.37
CA PHE A 328 33.94 1.34 29.02
C PHE A 328 34.62 2.35 29.97
N GLY A 329 35.38 1.91 30.98
CA GLY A 329 35.97 2.80 31.99
C GLY A 329 34.96 3.52 32.89
N GLN A 330 33.66 3.36 32.65
CA GLN A 330 32.58 3.97 33.44
C GLN A 330 32.21 3.06 34.62
N HIS A 331 32.90 3.27 35.73
CA HIS A 331 32.54 2.67 37.01
C HIS A 331 31.25 3.31 37.54
N LYS A 332 30.46 2.55 38.29
CA LYS A 332 29.21 3.03 38.88
C LYS A 332 29.23 2.88 40.39
N MET A 333 28.52 3.77 41.05
CA MET A 333 28.27 3.77 42.48
C MET A 333 26.75 3.89 42.68
N SER A 334 26.22 3.12 43.62
CA SER A 334 24.79 3.11 43.89
C SER A 334 24.47 3.10 45.36
N LEU A 335 23.41 3.81 45.71
CA LEU A 335 22.79 3.75 47.03
C LEU A 335 21.57 2.83 46.95
N HIS A 336 21.49 1.87 47.87
CA HIS A 336 20.40 0.90 47.91
C HIS A 336 19.72 0.89 49.28
N ALA A 337 18.39 0.97 49.25
CA ALA A 337 17.52 0.73 50.39
C ALA A 337 16.28 -0.03 49.88
N GLU A 338 15.09 0.58 49.88
CA GLU A 338 13.94 -0.02 49.20
C GLU A 338 14.13 0.04 47.68
N GLN A 339 14.73 1.13 47.20
CA GLN A 339 15.10 1.29 45.78
C GLN A 339 16.61 1.42 45.60
N LYS A 340 17.03 1.30 44.34
CA LYS A 340 18.42 1.46 43.91
C LYS A 340 18.58 2.76 43.13
N TYR A 341 19.55 3.58 43.53
CA TYR A 341 19.89 4.85 42.91
C TYR A 341 21.32 4.79 42.41
N GLU A 342 21.52 4.85 41.09
CA GLU A 342 22.84 4.75 40.48
C GLU A 342 23.36 6.12 40.01
N VAL A 343 24.67 6.33 40.13
CA VAL A 343 25.41 7.44 39.53
C VAL A 343 26.76 6.95 39.03
N GLU A 344 27.32 7.65 38.05
CA GLU A 344 28.67 7.39 37.56
C GLU A 344 29.71 7.74 38.63
N PHE A 345 30.70 6.86 38.75
CA PHE A 345 31.87 7.06 39.58
C PHE A 345 32.92 7.85 38.80
N GLY A 346 33.21 9.08 39.20
CA GLY A 346 34.17 9.93 38.52
C GLY A 346 35.56 9.94 39.16
N ASP A 347 36.47 10.73 38.57
CA ASP A 347 37.88 10.78 38.98
C ASP A 347 38.16 11.64 40.22
N SER A 348 37.23 12.52 40.61
CA SER A 348 37.39 13.40 41.78
C SER A 348 36.92 12.70 43.06
N PRO A 349 37.79 12.50 44.07
CA PRO A 349 37.42 11.97 45.38
C PRO A 349 36.26 12.73 46.02
N HIS A 350 36.41 14.05 46.12
CA HIS A 350 35.38 14.93 46.68
C HIS A 350 34.10 14.93 45.82
N GLY A 351 34.25 15.00 44.49
CA GLY A 351 33.12 15.01 43.56
C GLY A 351 32.24 13.76 43.68
N ASN A 352 32.81 12.59 43.98
CA ASN A 352 32.04 11.36 44.20
C ASN A 352 31.17 11.44 45.48
N MET A 353 31.65 12.07 46.55
CA MET A 353 30.82 12.26 47.75
C MET A 353 29.65 13.20 47.46
N VAL A 354 29.91 14.31 46.76
CA VAL A 354 28.86 15.24 46.32
C VAL A 354 27.83 14.56 45.40
N ARG A 355 28.26 13.63 44.54
CA ARG A 355 27.34 12.82 43.72
C ARG A 355 26.42 11.92 44.57
N LEU A 356 26.92 11.33 45.66
CA LEU A 356 26.08 10.56 46.60
C LEU A 356 25.06 11.45 47.32
N GLU A 357 25.49 12.62 47.78
CA GLU A 357 24.60 13.62 48.40
C GLU A 357 23.47 14.00 47.43
N ASN A 358 23.84 14.36 46.19
CA ASN A 358 22.87 14.72 45.14
C ASN A 358 21.89 13.60 44.79
N LEU A 359 22.27 12.32 44.93
CA LEU A 359 21.33 11.21 44.74
C LEU A 359 20.21 11.23 45.78
N LEU A 360 20.55 11.53 47.04
CA LEU A 360 19.61 11.58 48.16
C LEU A 360 18.82 12.89 48.22
N ASP A 361 19.44 14.02 47.87
CA ASP A 361 18.75 15.31 47.78
C ASP A 361 17.83 15.41 46.55
N GLY A 362 18.00 14.51 45.58
CA GLY A 362 17.13 14.39 44.40
C GLY A 362 15.87 13.55 44.62
N LEU A 363 15.63 12.99 45.81
CA LEU A 363 14.51 12.09 46.07
C LEU A 363 13.15 12.80 46.02
N GLU A 364 13.05 14.03 46.53
CA GLU A 364 11.84 14.85 46.51
C GLU A 364 11.38 15.10 45.07
N LYS A 365 12.31 15.51 44.21
CA LYS A 365 12.05 15.71 42.78
C LYS A 365 11.63 14.42 42.07
N ARG A 366 12.11 13.25 42.54
CA ARG A 366 11.68 11.95 42.01
C ARG A 366 10.26 11.60 42.45
N ILE A 367 9.85 11.97 43.66
CA ILE A 367 8.46 11.86 44.12
C ILE A 367 7.55 12.71 43.23
N GLU A 368 7.83 14.02 43.10
CA GLU A 368 7.02 14.93 42.27
C GLU A 368 6.86 14.42 40.83
N LYS A 369 7.95 13.89 40.25
CA LYS A 369 7.93 13.29 38.92
C LYS A 369 7.09 12.01 38.87
N THR A 370 7.17 11.16 39.89
CA THR A 370 6.41 9.91 39.94
C THR A 370 4.93 10.17 40.15
N GLU A 371 4.55 11.14 41.00
CA GLU A 371 3.18 11.60 41.18
C GLU A 371 2.62 12.17 39.87
N SER A 372 3.37 13.05 39.19
CA SER A 372 2.98 13.59 37.89
C SER A 372 2.75 12.49 36.84
N GLN A 373 3.57 11.42 36.87
CA GLN A 373 3.40 10.25 35.98
C GLN A 373 2.14 9.46 36.32
N ILE A 374 1.82 9.27 37.60
CA ILE A 374 0.57 8.61 38.03
C ILE A 374 -0.63 9.40 37.50
N ASP A 375 -0.64 10.71 37.72
CA ASP A 375 -1.72 11.59 37.24
C ASP A 375 -1.86 11.54 35.71
N GLU A 376 -0.75 11.51 34.98
CA GLU A 376 -0.75 11.38 33.52
C GLU A 376 -1.36 10.05 33.08
N TYR A 377 -0.97 8.93 33.71
CA TYR A 377 -1.54 7.62 33.39
C TYR A 377 -3.02 7.52 33.73
N GLU A 378 -3.47 8.11 34.85
CA GLU A 378 -4.87 8.14 35.25
C GLU A 378 -5.71 8.99 34.26
N ARG A 379 -5.19 10.14 33.82
CA ARG A 379 -5.82 10.96 32.75
C ARG A 379 -5.91 10.20 31.43
N ASN A 380 -4.82 9.60 30.97
CA ASN A 380 -4.78 8.85 29.71
C ASN A 380 -5.70 7.62 29.74
N MET A 381 -5.81 6.96 30.89
CA MET A 381 -6.76 5.86 31.11
C MET A 381 -8.21 6.33 30.98
N THR A 382 -8.53 7.46 31.60
CA THR A 382 -9.88 8.06 31.54
C THR A 382 -10.23 8.46 30.11
N GLN A 383 -9.32 9.16 29.41
CA GLN A 383 -9.50 9.54 28.02
C GLN A 383 -9.67 8.33 27.09
N SER A 384 -8.89 7.25 27.30
CA SER A 384 -9.02 6.03 26.50
C SER A 384 -10.40 5.38 26.70
N LYS A 385 -10.94 5.42 27.92
CA LYS A 385 -12.27 4.92 28.23
C LYS A 385 -13.37 5.77 27.56
N GLU A 386 -13.26 7.10 27.65
CA GLU A 386 -14.21 8.01 26.98
C GLU A 386 -14.21 7.82 25.45
N GLU A 387 -13.03 7.64 24.84
CA GLU A 387 -12.92 7.41 23.40
C GLU A 387 -13.49 6.03 23.01
N TRP A 388 -13.34 5.00 23.85
CA TRP A 388 -13.90 3.68 23.63
C TRP A 388 -15.44 3.66 23.67
N GLU A 389 -16.06 4.53 24.48
CA GLU A 389 -17.51 4.63 24.62
C GLU A 389 -18.17 5.33 23.41
N LYS A 390 -17.40 6.05 22.58
CA LYS A 390 -17.94 6.74 21.40
C LYS A 390 -18.48 5.73 20.39
N PRO A 391 -19.74 5.87 19.94
CA PRO A 391 -20.32 4.96 18.95
C PRO A 391 -19.74 5.20 17.55
N PHE A 392 -19.85 4.19 16.68
CA PHE A 392 -19.53 4.35 15.27
C PHE A 392 -20.61 5.18 14.58
N MET A 393 -20.24 6.34 14.04
CA MET A 393 -21.20 7.31 13.49
C MET A 393 -21.98 6.80 12.26
N TYR A 394 -21.45 5.81 11.54
CA TYR A 394 -22.05 5.27 10.32
C TYR A 394 -22.68 3.88 10.51
N GLU A 395 -22.98 3.47 11.75
CA GLU A 395 -23.54 2.14 12.04
C GLU A 395 -24.85 1.90 11.27
N GLU A 396 -25.76 2.87 11.34
CA GLU A 396 -27.06 2.78 10.69
C GLU A 396 -26.94 2.80 9.17
N ALA A 397 -26.09 3.68 8.63
CA ALA A 397 -25.84 3.77 7.20
C ALA A 397 -25.25 2.46 6.65
N LEU A 398 -24.27 1.87 7.33
CA LEU A 398 -23.69 0.58 6.95
C LEU A 398 -24.75 -0.53 6.99
N GLY A 399 -25.57 -0.58 8.04
CA GLY A 399 -26.66 -1.56 8.17
C GLY A 399 -27.70 -1.44 7.05
N GLN A 400 -28.11 -0.22 6.70
CA GLN A 400 -29.04 0.03 5.58
C GLN A 400 -28.45 -0.41 4.23
N LYS A 401 -27.16 -0.11 4.00
CA LYS A 401 -26.48 -0.46 2.74
C LYS A 401 -26.25 -1.96 2.61
N LEU A 402 -25.85 -2.65 3.68
CA LEU A 402 -25.78 -4.11 3.71
C LEU A 402 -27.14 -4.77 3.45
N LYS A 403 -28.22 -4.21 4.02
CA LYS A 403 -29.57 -4.70 3.75
C LYS A 403 -29.95 -4.54 2.28
N ARG A 404 -29.70 -3.36 1.70
CA ARG A 404 -30.00 -3.11 0.27
C ARG A 404 -29.14 -3.97 -0.65
N GLN A 405 -27.87 -4.19 -0.29
CA GLN A 405 -26.98 -5.12 -0.99
C GLN A 405 -27.56 -6.54 -1.03
N PHE A 406 -28.06 -7.03 0.11
CA PHE A 406 -28.71 -8.34 0.20
C PHE A 406 -29.99 -8.42 -0.65
N GLU A 407 -30.83 -7.39 -0.59
CA GLU A 407 -32.05 -7.30 -1.41
C GLU A 407 -31.72 -7.32 -2.91
N LEU A 408 -30.74 -6.52 -3.35
CA LEU A 408 -30.29 -6.46 -4.74
C LEU A 408 -29.69 -7.78 -5.22
N ASN A 409 -28.90 -8.45 -4.37
CA ASN A 409 -28.38 -9.78 -4.70
C ASN A 409 -29.50 -10.81 -4.89
N ALA A 410 -30.53 -10.77 -4.04
CA ALA A 410 -31.69 -11.66 -4.18
C ALA A 410 -32.53 -11.35 -5.42
N GLU A 411 -32.77 -10.07 -5.73
CA GLU A 411 -33.47 -9.64 -6.95
C GLU A 411 -32.73 -10.08 -8.22
N LEU A 412 -31.41 -9.92 -8.25
CA LEU A 412 -30.58 -10.28 -9.40
C LEU A 412 -30.40 -11.80 -9.56
N ASP A 413 -30.40 -12.57 -8.47
CA ASP A 413 -30.40 -14.03 -8.55
C ASP A 413 -31.75 -14.60 -8.98
N MET A 414 -32.87 -13.93 -8.67
CA MET A 414 -34.19 -14.28 -9.20
C MET A 414 -34.34 -13.97 -10.70
N ASP A 415 -33.74 -12.88 -11.18
CA ASP A 415 -33.75 -12.50 -12.61
C ASP A 415 -32.95 -13.48 -13.49
N LYS A 416 -31.92 -14.14 -12.92
CA LYS A 416 -31.22 -15.27 -13.59
C LYS A 416 -32.13 -16.47 -13.86
N GLY A 417 -33.28 -16.57 -13.19
CA GLY A 417 -34.25 -17.65 -13.36
C GLY A 417 -35.25 -17.44 -14.50
N ASP A 418 -35.42 -16.21 -14.99
CA ASP A 418 -36.47 -15.85 -15.97
C ASP A 418 -35.90 -15.56 -17.38
N ASP A 419 -34.59 -15.29 -17.50
CA ASP A 419 -33.87 -15.29 -18.78
C ASP A 419 -33.47 -16.74 -19.18
N GLY A 420 -34.47 -17.59 -19.33
CA GLY A 420 -34.36 -18.91 -19.92
C GLY A 420 -34.10 -18.82 -21.43
N ILE A 421 -32.85 -18.58 -21.82
CA ILE A 421 -32.29 -19.14 -23.06
C ILE A 421 -31.27 -20.19 -22.63
N ALA A 422 -31.75 -21.42 -22.52
CA ALA A 422 -30.90 -22.59 -22.42
C ALA A 422 -30.03 -22.65 -23.68
N VAL A 423 -28.77 -22.25 -23.56
CA VAL A 423 -27.73 -22.73 -24.48
C VAL A 423 -27.23 -24.01 -23.85
N SER A 424 -27.73 -25.14 -24.36
CA SER A 424 -27.27 -26.48 -23.99
C SER A 424 -25.77 -26.60 -24.29
N GLU A 425 -25.03 -27.31 -23.43
CA GLU A 425 -23.61 -27.67 -23.62
C GLU A 425 -23.35 -28.57 -24.86
N GLU A 426 -24.31 -28.71 -25.77
CA GLU A 426 -24.23 -29.56 -26.97
C GLU A 426 -23.86 -28.80 -28.27
N ASP A 427 -23.73 -27.46 -28.27
CA ASP A 427 -23.37 -26.71 -29.49
C ASP A 427 -21.86 -26.71 -29.83
N PHE A 428 -21.05 -27.49 -29.11
CA PHE A 428 -19.64 -27.69 -29.44
C PHE A 428 -19.27 -29.18 -29.40
N ASN A 429 -19.90 -29.99 -30.24
CA ASN A 429 -19.24 -31.20 -30.75
C ASN A 429 -19.81 -31.67 -32.09
N GLU A 430 -18.88 -32.02 -32.99
CA GLU A 430 -19.01 -32.69 -34.30
C GLU A 430 -19.52 -31.77 -35.43
N ASP A 431 -18.72 -31.49 -36.46
CA ASP A 431 -18.37 -32.48 -37.47
C ASP A 431 -16.88 -32.79 -37.67
N VAL A 432 -16.65 -34.10 -37.71
CA VAL A 432 -15.48 -34.86 -38.13
C VAL A 432 -15.51 -35.06 -39.66
N ILE A 433 -14.36 -34.98 -40.32
CA ILE A 433 -14.05 -35.69 -41.60
C ILE A 433 -12.54 -36.05 -41.53
N THR A 434 -12.10 -37.26 -41.10
CA THR A 434 -11.80 -38.51 -41.86
C THR A 434 -11.20 -38.25 -43.26
N GLU A 435 -9.96 -38.62 -43.59
CA GLU A 435 -9.43 -39.95 -43.96
C GLU A 435 -7.93 -39.73 -44.28
N ASP A 436 -7.01 -40.48 -43.65
CA ASP A 436 -6.28 -41.67 -44.16
C ASP A 436 -4.99 -41.38 -44.95
N ASP A 437 -3.95 -42.12 -44.50
CA ASP A 437 -2.78 -42.65 -45.20
C ASP A 437 -1.83 -41.72 -45.99
N GLU A 438 -0.56 -41.64 -45.55
CA GLU A 438 0.52 -42.43 -46.17
C GLU A 438 1.88 -42.19 -45.48
N GLU A 439 2.39 -43.28 -44.90
CA GLU A 439 3.77 -43.80 -44.98
C GLU A 439 5.04 -42.92 -44.86
N MET A 440 5.94 -43.50 -44.04
CA MET A 440 7.36 -43.78 -44.28
C MET A 440 8.44 -42.79 -43.81
N THR A 441 9.15 -43.26 -42.77
CA THR A 441 10.65 -43.34 -42.64
C THR A 441 11.43 -42.04 -42.85
N VAL A 442 12.22 -41.53 -41.89
CA VAL A 442 13.40 -42.06 -41.19
C VAL A 442 13.72 -41.12 -40.03
#